data_AF-A0A1I7BTR2-F1
#
_entry.id   AF-A0A1I7BTR2-F1
#
_cell.length_a   1.000
_cell.length_b   1.000
_cell.length_c   1.000
_cell.angle_alpha   90.00
_cell.angle_beta   90.00
_cell.angle_gamma   90.00
#
_symmetry.space_group_name_H-M   'P 1'
#
loop_
_entity.id
_entity.type
_entity.pdbx_description
1 polymer ?
#
loop_
_entity_poly.entity_id
_entity_poly.type
_entity_poly.pdbx_seq_one_letter_code
_entity_poly.pdbx_strand_id
1 'polypeptide(L)'
;DHVIPHTCGGATDCANLCCLCRSHHRLKTFARGWRFHMSPDGVLTVTTPSGITRTTRPLGLRPPPAAPDPPTGEPEPNGMAPADDPPPY
;
A
#
# COMPACT_ATOMS: atom_id res chain seq x y z
N ASP A 1 -14.36 -15.03 -9.07
CA ASP A 1 -14.88 -13.95 -9.94
C ASP A 1 -13.84 -13.60 -10.98
N HIS A 2 -14.17 -13.68 -12.27
CA HIS A 2 -13.19 -13.49 -13.35
C HIS A 2 -12.81 -12.01 -13.52
N VAL A 3 -11.53 -11.66 -13.55
CA VAL A 3 -11.03 -10.30 -13.79
C VAL A 3 -11.35 -9.86 -15.21
N ILE A 4 -11.02 -10.70 -16.18
CA ILE A 4 -11.54 -10.65 -17.55
C ILE A 4 -12.74 -11.58 -17.62
N PRO A 5 -13.96 -11.09 -17.91
CA PRO A 5 -15.16 -11.93 -17.94
C PRO A 5 -15.01 -13.14 -18.86
N HIS A 6 -15.55 -14.28 -18.45
CA HIS A 6 -15.55 -15.51 -19.26
C HIS A 6 -16.23 -15.29 -20.62
N THR A 7 -17.29 -14.48 -20.66
CA THR A 7 -17.99 -14.09 -21.90
C THR A 7 -17.13 -13.25 -22.85
N CYS A 8 -16.05 -12.65 -22.35
CA CYS A 8 -15.06 -11.92 -23.14
C CYS A 8 -13.82 -12.77 -23.44
N GLY A 9 -13.87 -14.09 -23.24
CA GLY A 9 -12.76 -15.01 -23.48
C GLY A 9 -11.78 -15.15 -22.32
N GLY A 10 -12.11 -14.65 -21.12
CA GLY A 10 -11.27 -14.81 -19.95
C GLY A 10 -11.20 -16.27 -19.49
N ALA A 11 -9.99 -16.80 -19.35
CA ALA A 11 -9.75 -18.17 -18.89
C ALA A 11 -10.19 -18.39 -17.44
N THR A 12 -10.59 -19.61 -17.10
CA THR A 12 -10.92 -20.00 -15.71
C THR A 12 -9.67 -20.59 -15.06
N ASP A 13 -8.77 -19.72 -14.61
CA ASP A 13 -7.51 -20.10 -13.96
C ASP A 13 -7.17 -19.19 -12.77
N CYS A 14 -6.13 -19.53 -12.02
CA CYS A 14 -5.71 -18.79 -10.82
C CYS A 14 -5.26 -17.34 -11.10
N ALA A 15 -4.82 -17.03 -12.33
CA ALA A 15 -4.39 -15.68 -12.69
C ALA A 15 -5.59 -14.77 -13.02
N ASN A 16 -6.73 -15.36 -13.44
CA ASN A 16 -7.94 -14.61 -13.77
C ASN A 16 -9.04 -14.68 -12.71
N LEU A 17 -8.98 -15.59 -11.73
CA LEU A 17 -9.97 -15.73 -10.68
C LEU A 17 -9.60 -14.96 -9.40
N CYS A 18 -10.45 -14.02 -9.00
CA CYS A 18 -10.37 -13.34 -7.70
C CYS A 18 -11.51 -13.75 -6.76
N CYS A 19 -11.20 -13.91 -5.47
CA CYS A 19 -12.19 -14.22 -4.43
C CYS A 19 -12.79 -12.92 -3.89
N LEU A 20 -13.95 -12.53 -4.41
CA LEU A 20 -14.68 -11.35 -3.98
C LEU A 20 -15.95 -11.75 -3.21
N CYS A 21 -16.23 -11.03 -2.13
CA CYS A 21 -17.54 -11.12 -1.48
C CYS A 21 -18.63 -10.53 -2.40
N ARG A 22 -19.90 -10.80 -2.07
CA ARG A 22 -21.05 -10.33 -2.87
C ARG A 22 -21.03 -8.82 -3.12
N SER A 23 -20.68 -8.02 -2.12
CA SER A 23 -20.62 -6.55 -2.23
C SER A 23 -19.53 -6.10 -3.20
N HIS A 24 -18.32 -6.65 -3.09
CA HIS A 24 -17.21 -6.32 -4.00
C HIS A 24 -17.45 -6.81 -5.42
N HIS A 25 -18.08 -7.98 -5.60
CA HIS A 25 -18.46 -8.45 -6.92
C HIS A 25 -19.46 -7.50 -7.60
N ARG A 26 -20.51 -7.08 -6.89
CA ARG A 26 -21.48 -6.11 -7.45
C ARG A 26 -20.83 -4.79 -7.83
N LEU A 27 -19.92 -4.31 -6.98
CA LEU A 27 -19.19 -3.08 -7.22
C LEU A 27 -18.30 -3.17 -8.47
N LYS A 28 -17.58 -4.28 -8.64
CA LYS A 28 -16.78 -4.53 -9.85
C LYS A 28 -17.64 -4.61 -11.12
N THR A 29 -18.77 -5.30 -11.07
CA THR A 29 -19.59 -5.59 -12.27
C THR A 29 -20.47 -4.41 -12.67
N PHE A 30 -21.03 -3.68 -11.71
CA PHE A 30 -22.10 -2.71 -11.97
C PHE A 30 -21.72 -1.25 -11.69
N ALA A 31 -20.71 -0.98 -10.87
CA ALA A 31 -20.35 0.39 -10.52
C ALA A 31 -19.41 1.01 -11.57
N ARG A 32 -19.84 2.12 -12.16
CA ARG A 32 -19.02 2.85 -13.15
C ARG A 32 -17.81 3.50 -12.49
N GLY A 33 -16.71 3.57 -13.23
CA GLY A 33 -15.47 4.25 -12.80
C GLY A 33 -14.59 3.45 -11.83
N TRP A 34 -15.06 2.29 -11.34
CA TRP A 34 -14.23 1.36 -10.60
C TRP A 34 -13.37 0.53 -11.54
N ARG A 35 -12.09 0.39 -11.21
CA ARG A 35 -11.14 -0.42 -11.99
C ARG A 35 -10.51 -1.48 -11.11
N PHE A 36 -10.52 -2.71 -11.60
CA PHE A 36 -9.93 -3.87 -10.95
C PHE A 36 -8.86 -4.44 -11.87
N HIS A 37 -7.65 -4.61 -11.34
CA HIS A 37 -6.54 -5.23 -12.04
C HIS A 37 -5.93 -6.30 -11.14
N MET A 38 -5.70 -7.49 -11.69
CA MET A 38 -5.02 -8.57 -10.99
C MET A 38 -3.79 -8.94 -11.81
N SER A 39 -2.62 -8.91 -11.18
CA SER A 39 -1.39 -9.36 -11.83
C SER A 39 -1.25 -10.89 -11.74
N PRO A 40 -0.37 -11.49 -12.57
CA PRO A 40 -0.18 -12.95 -12.60
C PRO A 40 0.30 -13.57 -11.28
N ASP A 41 0.91 -12.78 -10.41
CA ASP A 41 1.33 -13.15 -9.05
C ASP A 41 0.17 -13.11 -8.04
N GLY A 42 -1.03 -12.78 -8.48
CA GLY A 42 -2.25 -12.76 -7.65
C GLY A 42 -2.45 -11.47 -6.85
N VAL A 43 -1.67 -10.42 -7.12
CA VAL A 43 -1.86 -9.12 -6.47
C VAL A 43 -3.06 -8.40 -7.11
N LEU A 44 -4.04 -8.04 -6.29
CA LEU A 44 -5.25 -7.32 -6.72
C LEU A 44 -5.11 -5.83 -6.40
N THR A 45 -5.20 -5.00 -7.43
CA THR A 45 -5.25 -3.54 -7.33
C THR A 45 -6.65 -3.04 -7.70
N VAL A 46 -7.26 -2.29 -6.81
CA VAL A 46 -8.58 -1.68 -7.00
C VAL A 46 -8.45 -0.17 -6.93
N THR A 47 -8.92 0.51 -7.98
CA THR A 47 -8.95 1.97 -8.05
C THR A 47 -10.38 2.47 -8.01
N THR A 48 -10.68 3.37 -7.07
CA THR A 48 -11.98 4.03 -6.94
C THR A 48 -12.18 5.07 -8.05
N PRO A 49 -13.42 5.52 -8.29
CA PRO A 49 -13.69 6.61 -9.24
C PRO A 49 -12.96 7.92 -8.88
N SER A 50 -12.68 8.16 -7.60
CA SER A 50 -11.91 9.31 -7.12
C SER A 50 -10.39 9.15 -7.29
N GLY A 51 -9.92 8.03 -7.84
CA GLY A 51 -8.50 7.76 -8.09
C GLY A 51 -7.75 7.10 -6.94
N ILE A 52 -8.39 6.88 -5.79
CA ILE A 52 -7.77 6.20 -4.65
C ILE A 52 -7.53 4.74 -5.00
N THR A 53 -6.30 4.27 -4.78
CA THR A 53 -5.92 2.90 -5.10
C THR A 53 -5.62 2.11 -3.84
N ARG A 54 -6.14 0.88 -3.77
CA ARG A 54 -5.84 -0.10 -2.73
C ARG A 54 -5.33 -1.38 -3.35
N THR A 55 -4.34 -1.98 -2.70
CA THR A 55 -3.67 -3.19 -3.19
C THR A 55 -3.73 -4.29 -2.12
N THR A 56 -4.21 -5.46 -2.51
CA THR A 56 -4.22 -6.68 -1.69
C THR A 56 -3.25 -7.67 -2.30
N ARG A 57 -2.39 -8.26 -1.47
CA ARG A 57 -1.36 -9.22 -1.89
C ARG A 57 -1.62 -10.59 -1.25
N PRO A 58 -1.38 -11.71 -1.97
CA PRO A 58 -1.41 -13.05 -1.37
C PRO A 58 -0.45 -13.17 -0.18
N LEU A 59 -0.73 -14.12 0.71
CA LEU A 59 0.15 -14.45 1.83
C LEU A 59 1.51 -14.91 1.27
N GLY A 60 2.62 -14.33 1.76
CA GLY A 60 3.98 -14.59 1.25
C GLY A 60 4.50 -13.57 0.22
N LEU A 61 3.62 -12.79 -0.41
CA LEU A 61 4.01 -11.73 -1.36
C LEU A 61 3.90 -10.32 -0.78
N ARG A 62 3.65 -10.19 0.53
CA ARG A 62 3.64 -8.88 1.19
C ARG A 62 5.08 -8.38 1.33
N PRO A 63 5.39 -7.16 0.89
CA PRO A 63 6.66 -6.55 1.24
C PRO A 63 6.75 -6.42 2.76
N PRO A 64 7.96 -6.46 3.34
CA PRO A 64 8.15 -6.11 4.74
C PRO A 64 7.56 -4.71 4.99
N PRO A 65 7.06 -4.43 6.21
CA PRO A 65 6.63 -3.07 6.56
C PRO A 65 7.79 -2.11 6.29
N ALA A 66 7.45 -0.87 5.89
CA ALA A 66 8.46 0.17 5.74
C ALA A 66 9.27 0.30 7.03
N ALA A 67 10.58 0.48 6.91
CA ALA A 67 11.39 0.83 8.06
C ALA A 67 10.79 2.09 8.71
N PRO A 68 10.76 2.17 10.06
CA PRO A 68 10.35 3.40 10.71
C PRO A 68 11.21 4.56 10.19
N ASP A 69 10.61 5.74 10.07
CA ASP A 69 11.37 6.95 9.75
C ASP A 69 12.54 7.08 10.75
N PRO A 70 13.76 7.42 10.29
CA PRO A 70 14.85 7.66 11.22
C PRO A 70 14.39 8.74 12.21
N PRO A 71 14.70 8.62 13.51
CA PRO A 71 14.36 9.66 14.46
C PRO A 71 14.95 10.97 13.95
N THR A 72 14.08 11.97 13.74
CA THR A 72 14.50 13.35 13.46
C THR A 72 15.41 13.73 14.61
N GLY A 73 16.73 13.76 14.37
CA GLY A 73 17.69 14.10 15.40
C GLY A 73 17.34 15.47 15.97
N GLU A 74 16.93 15.50 17.23
CA GLU A 74 17.08 16.72 18.02
C GLU A 74 18.56 17.12 17.94
N PRO A 75 18.88 18.39 17.61
CA PRO A 75 20.27 18.81 17.63
C PRO A 75 20.76 18.71 19.08
N GLU A 76 21.78 17.87 19.30
CA GLU A 76 22.49 17.84 20.58
C GLU A 76 23.01 19.24 20.90
N PRO A 77 22.82 19.76 22.13
CA PRO A 77 23.40 21.03 22.53
C PRO A 77 24.92 20.85 22.68
N ASN A 78 25.64 21.13 21.58
CA ASN A 78 27.08 21.17 21.57
C ASN A 78 27.58 22.38 22.38
N GLY A 79 28.50 22.12 23.32
CA GLY A 79 29.45 23.12 23.79
C GLY A 79 29.20 23.65 25.20
N MET A 80 29.81 23.00 26.18
CA MET A 80 30.33 23.63 27.39
C MET A 80 31.11 24.91 26.99
N ALA A 81 30.55 26.09 27.23
CA ALA A 81 31.34 27.32 27.22
C ALA A 81 32.36 27.23 28.36
N PRO A 82 33.65 27.58 28.16
CA PRO A 82 34.57 27.67 29.28
C PRO A 82 34.08 28.79 30.20
N ALA A 83 33.89 28.45 31.49
CA ALA A 83 33.61 29.43 32.51
C ALA A 83 34.81 30.38 32.60
N ASP A 84 34.57 31.64 32.23
CA ASP A 84 35.44 32.77 32.55
C ASP A 84 35.33 32.98 34.08
N ASP A 85 36.32 32.47 34.83
CA ASP A 85 36.39 32.61 36.29
C ASP A 85 37.28 33.82 36.61
N PRO A 86 36.75 34.96 37.09
CA PRO A 86 37.59 36.06 37.51
C PRO A 86 38.18 35.78 38.90
N PRO A 87 39.49 36.01 39.12
CA PRO A 87 40.12 35.71 40.39
C PRO A 87 39.62 36.66 41.50
N PRO A 88 39.28 36.16 42.70
CA PRO A 88 39.14 37.02 43.88
C PRO A 88 40.51 37.44 44.41
N TYR A 89 40.57 38.67 44.97
CA TYR A 89 41.75 39.38 45.53
C TYR A 89 42.82 38.52 46.21
#